data_AF-A0A954Q9X7-F1
#
_entry.id   AF-A0A954Q9X7-F1
#
_cell.length_a   1.000
_cell.length_b   1.000
_cell.length_c   1.000
_cell.angle_alpha   90.00
_cell.angle_beta   90.00
_cell.angle_gamma   90.00
#
_symmetry.space_group_name_H-M   'P 1'
#
loop_
_entity.id
_entity.type
_entity.pdbx_description
1 polymer ?
#
loop_
_entity_poly.entity_id
_entity_poly.type
_entity_poly.pdbx_seq_one_letter_code
_entity_poly.pdbx_strand_id
1 'polypeptide(L)'
;MSKRVFHYLSLLLGIVGLVACIATIVGIWIVCARVNQVTENVFSAIDESLVVVRRRVLQTQDRVQSLKTTAEDVEHRVTDWTKSETREQLTSRLGVQERAERLASGFEQADLWLELTQSSVQLVQQALAASSSGVPIQTDPADRLLEDLASLRQQLAEATKSVNRIVEWSSEGDDDELNEARLNHVAQVAVRVLASVSSIDSRIENLGERLTEIQAETGSVKANSLWWIRMTAIGITLLVCWLAAGQGALCVLGWKGLHPR
;
A
#
# COMPACT_ATOMS: atom_id res chain seq x y z
N MET A 1 -60.15 -40.48 -15.41
CA MET A 1 -58.74 -40.43 -15.88
C MET A 1 -58.01 -39.13 -15.51
N SER A 2 -58.61 -37.94 -15.68
CA SER A 2 -57.95 -36.64 -15.41
C SER A 2 -57.25 -36.51 -14.03
N LYS A 3 -57.84 -37.04 -12.95
CA LYS A 3 -57.24 -36.98 -11.60
C LYS A 3 -55.88 -37.68 -11.50
N ARG A 4 -55.67 -38.84 -12.14
CA ARG A 4 -54.39 -39.58 -12.04
C ARG A 4 -53.24 -38.82 -12.72
N VAL A 5 -53.52 -38.18 -13.85
CA VAL A 5 -52.53 -37.39 -14.61
C VAL A 5 -52.02 -36.22 -13.77
N PHE A 6 -52.90 -35.55 -13.02
CA PHE A 6 -52.52 -34.45 -12.12
C PHE A 6 -51.54 -34.90 -11.02
N HIS A 7 -51.73 -36.09 -10.43
CA HIS A 7 -50.84 -36.61 -9.40
C HIS A 7 -49.45 -36.98 -9.95
N TYR A 8 -49.36 -37.55 -11.16
CA TYR A 8 -48.07 -37.82 -11.82
C TYR A 8 -47.32 -36.53 -12.18
N LEU A 9 -48.02 -35.53 -12.70
CA LEU A 9 -47.43 -34.21 -12.97
C LEU A 9 -46.88 -33.57 -11.70
N SER A 10 -47.64 -33.62 -10.60
CA SER A 10 -47.19 -33.11 -9.30
C SER A 10 -45.93 -33.82 -8.79
N LEU A 11 -45.85 -35.14 -8.97
CA LEU A 11 -44.70 -35.93 -8.52
C LEU A 11 -43.45 -35.66 -9.38
N LEU A 12 -43.60 -35.59 -10.71
CA LEU A 12 -42.49 -35.24 -11.61
C LEU A 12 -41.96 -33.83 -11.32
N LEU A 13 -42.86 -32.86 -11.14
CA LEU A 13 -42.49 -31.48 -10.84
C LEU A 13 -41.70 -31.39 -9.53
N GLY A 14 -42.10 -32.11 -8.49
CA GLY A 14 -41.40 -32.12 -7.21
C GLY A 14 -40.00 -32.77 -7.27
N ILE A 15 -39.83 -33.85 -8.04
CA ILE A 15 -38.50 -34.47 -8.25
C ILE A 15 -37.57 -33.51 -9.00
N VAL A 16 -38.05 -32.91 -10.09
CA VAL A 16 -37.26 -31.92 -10.87
C VAL A 16 -36.89 -30.73 -9.99
N GLY A 17 -37.84 -30.23 -9.19
CA GLY A 17 -37.60 -29.15 -8.23
C GLY A 17 -36.54 -29.50 -7.19
N LEU A 18 -36.54 -30.73 -6.65
CA LEU A 18 -35.56 -31.18 -5.68
C LEU A 18 -34.16 -31.31 -6.29
N VAL A 19 -34.04 -31.88 -7.49
CA VAL A 19 -32.76 -31.96 -8.23
C VAL A 19 -32.23 -30.56 -8.52
N ALA A 20 -33.09 -29.64 -8.94
CA ALA A 20 -32.71 -28.24 -9.16
C ALA A 20 -32.23 -27.56 -7.87
N CYS A 21 -32.85 -27.85 -6.71
CA CYS A 21 -32.39 -27.33 -5.41
C CYS A 21 -30.99 -27.85 -5.06
N ILE A 22 -30.75 -29.16 -5.20
CA ILE A 22 -29.42 -29.75 -4.95
C ILE A 22 -28.37 -29.12 -5.87
N ALA A 23 -28.66 -29.02 -7.16
CA ALA A 23 -27.75 -28.41 -8.13
C ALA A 23 -27.45 -26.94 -7.78
N THR A 24 -28.45 -26.20 -7.31
CA THR A 24 -28.29 -24.80 -6.87
C THR A 24 -27.39 -24.71 -5.65
N ILE A 25 -27.59 -25.56 -4.63
CA ILE A 25 -26.72 -25.60 -3.43
C ILE A 25 -25.28 -25.87 -3.86
N VAL A 26 -25.04 -26.93 -4.65
CA VAL A 26 -23.70 -27.29 -5.14
C VAL A 26 -23.09 -26.12 -5.92
N GLY A 27 -23.85 -25.49 -6.80
CA GLY A 27 -23.41 -24.33 -7.58
C GLY A 27 -22.99 -23.14 -6.70
N ILE A 28 -23.79 -22.80 -5.67
CA ILE A 28 -23.47 -21.72 -4.73
C ILE A 28 -22.16 -22.00 -4.01
N TRP A 29 -21.94 -23.21 -3.52
CA TRP A 29 -20.71 -23.54 -2.80
C TRP A 29 -19.47 -23.50 -3.70
N ILE A 30 -19.59 -23.92 -4.97
CA ILE A 30 -18.50 -23.80 -5.96
C ILE A 30 -18.17 -22.32 -6.21
N VAL A 31 -19.20 -21.48 -6.43
CA VAL A 31 -19.02 -20.04 -6.64
C VAL A 31 -18.39 -19.40 -5.40
N CYS A 32 -18.89 -19.70 -4.19
CA CYS A 32 -18.33 -19.19 -2.95
C CYS A 32 -16.87 -19.62 -2.74
N ALA A 33 -16.52 -20.87 -3.03
CA ALA A 33 -15.13 -21.34 -2.95
C ALA A 33 -14.23 -20.56 -3.91
N ARG A 34 -14.69 -20.33 -5.15
CA ARG A 34 -13.94 -19.57 -6.15
C ARG A 34 -13.78 -18.10 -5.75
N VAL A 35 -14.86 -17.47 -5.26
CA VAL A 35 -14.80 -16.09 -4.76
C VAL A 35 -13.84 -16.00 -3.59
N ASN A 36 -13.92 -16.89 -2.60
CA ASN A 36 -13.00 -16.91 -1.47
C ASN A 36 -11.54 -17.06 -1.92
N GLN A 37 -11.25 -17.90 -2.90
CA GLN A 37 -9.89 -18.08 -3.40
C GLN A 37 -9.37 -16.83 -4.12
N VAL A 38 -10.20 -16.17 -4.93
CA VAL A 38 -9.84 -14.90 -5.59
C VAL A 38 -9.63 -13.81 -4.54
N THR A 39 -10.53 -13.69 -3.58
CA THR A 39 -10.43 -12.76 -2.46
C THR A 39 -9.15 -12.97 -1.66
N GLU A 40 -8.84 -14.21 -1.30
CA GLU A 40 -7.62 -14.56 -0.56
C GLU A 40 -6.35 -14.21 -1.35
N ASN A 41 -6.31 -14.53 -2.64
CA ASN A 41 -5.17 -14.21 -3.51
C ASN A 41 -4.96 -12.69 -3.64
N VAL A 42 -6.04 -11.92 -3.82
CA VAL A 42 -5.96 -10.45 -3.91
C VAL A 42 -5.46 -9.86 -2.60
N PHE A 43 -6.04 -10.25 -1.47
CA PHE A 43 -5.59 -9.75 -0.17
C PHE A 43 -4.19 -10.20 0.21
N SER A 44 -3.79 -11.41 -0.19
CA SER A 44 -2.40 -11.88 0.00
C SER A 44 -1.42 -11.07 -0.83
N ALA A 45 -1.76 -10.75 -2.08
CA ALA A 45 -0.93 -9.89 -2.93
C ALA A 45 -0.83 -8.46 -2.37
N ILE A 46 -1.93 -7.92 -1.84
CA ILE A 46 -1.94 -6.61 -1.17
C ILE A 46 -1.04 -6.65 0.07
N ASP A 47 -1.20 -7.65 0.96
CA ASP A 47 -0.39 -7.76 2.17
C ASP A 47 1.10 -7.93 1.85
N GLU A 48 1.44 -8.78 0.88
CA GLU A 48 2.83 -8.93 0.42
C GLU A 48 3.39 -7.61 -0.12
N SER A 49 2.62 -6.87 -0.92
CA SER A 49 3.03 -5.57 -1.44
C SER A 49 3.21 -4.53 -0.32
N LEU A 50 2.32 -4.50 0.67
CA LEU A 50 2.41 -3.59 1.83
C LEU A 50 3.62 -3.92 2.70
N VAL A 51 3.93 -5.22 2.90
CA VAL A 51 5.13 -5.66 3.61
C VAL A 51 6.40 -5.21 2.88
N VAL A 52 6.44 -5.34 1.55
CA VAL A 52 7.58 -4.88 0.74
C VAL A 52 7.72 -3.35 0.83
N VAL A 53 6.61 -2.61 0.70
CA VAL A 53 6.59 -1.15 0.82
C VAL A 53 7.06 -0.71 2.20
N ARG A 54 6.52 -1.30 3.28
CA ARG A 54 6.92 -1.01 4.66
C ARG A 54 8.41 -1.26 4.89
N ARG A 55 8.93 -2.40 4.41
CA ARG A 55 10.37 -2.70 4.51
C ARG A 55 11.21 -1.64 3.81
N ARG A 56 10.79 -1.18 2.63
CA ARG A 56 11.49 -0.12 1.89
C ARG A 56 11.41 1.22 2.60
N VAL A 57 10.26 1.59 3.15
CA VAL A 57 10.10 2.83 3.94
C VAL A 57 11.02 2.81 5.16
N LEU A 58 11.11 1.70 5.89
CA LEU A 58 12.05 1.55 7.01
C LEU A 58 13.52 1.63 6.55
N GLN A 59 13.87 1.03 5.41
CA GLN A 59 15.22 1.16 4.85
C GLN A 59 15.53 2.62 4.44
N THR A 60 14.56 3.34 3.87
CA THR A 60 14.70 4.77 3.57
C THR A 60 14.88 5.57 4.86
N GLN A 61 14.13 5.24 5.93
CA GLN A 61 14.27 5.88 7.23
C GLN A 61 15.68 5.71 7.80
N ASP A 62 16.19 4.48 7.84
CA ASP A 62 17.56 4.19 8.32
C ASP A 62 18.61 4.98 7.53
N ARG A 63 18.42 5.11 6.20
CA ARG A 63 19.32 5.90 5.37
C ARG A 63 19.20 7.40 5.61
N VAL A 64 17.98 7.93 5.71
CA VAL A 64 17.75 9.36 6.00
C VAL A 64 18.31 9.72 7.37
N GLN A 65 18.18 8.83 8.36
CA GLN A 65 18.81 9.01 9.67
C GLN A 65 20.34 9.00 9.58
N SER A 66 20.93 8.14 8.76
CA SER A 66 22.37 8.17 8.46
C SER A 66 22.81 9.43 7.69
N LEU A 67 21.97 9.97 6.83
CA LEU A 67 22.24 11.23 6.13
C LEU A 67 22.12 12.42 7.09
N LYS A 68 21.21 12.35 8.05
CA LYS A 68 21.04 13.36 9.09
C LYS A 68 22.30 13.51 9.93
N THR A 69 22.85 12.40 10.44
CA THR A 69 24.12 12.42 11.17
C THR A 69 25.27 12.94 10.31
N THR A 70 25.29 12.59 9.02
CA THR A 70 26.30 13.11 8.07
C THR A 70 26.14 14.62 7.83
N ALA A 71 24.91 15.12 7.75
CA ALA A 71 24.62 16.55 7.56
C ALA A 71 24.96 17.37 8.82
N GLU A 72 24.66 16.85 10.02
CA GLU A 72 25.09 17.43 11.31
C GLU A 72 26.63 17.50 11.37
N ASP A 73 27.32 16.46 10.94
CA ASP A 73 28.78 16.41 10.82
C ASP A 73 29.33 17.51 9.88
N VAL A 74 28.68 17.73 8.73
CA VAL A 74 29.06 18.77 7.77
C VAL A 74 28.82 20.15 8.37
N GLU A 75 27.68 20.38 9.02
CA GLU A 75 27.37 21.65 9.66
C GLU A 75 28.41 22.00 10.74
N HIS A 76 28.73 21.03 11.62
CA HIS A 76 29.75 21.21 12.65
C HIS A 76 31.12 21.56 12.04
N ARG A 77 31.55 20.82 11.01
CA ARG A 77 32.84 21.07 10.35
C ARG A 77 32.88 22.39 9.61
N VAL A 78 31.81 22.80 8.95
CA VAL A 78 31.74 24.10 8.28
C VAL A 78 31.78 25.22 9.31
N THR A 79 31.09 25.07 10.44
CA THR A 79 31.10 26.02 11.55
C THR A 79 32.46 26.12 12.24
N ASP A 80 33.17 25.00 12.37
CA ASP A 80 34.53 24.99 12.91
C ASP A 80 35.54 25.57 11.91
N TRP A 81 35.32 25.37 10.61
CA TRP A 81 36.14 25.97 9.55
C TRP A 81 36.02 27.49 9.52
N THR A 82 34.84 28.06 9.75
CA THR A 82 34.69 29.52 9.91
C THR A 82 35.45 30.07 11.13
N LYS A 83 35.87 29.21 12.07
CA LYS A 83 36.62 29.61 13.28
C LYS A 83 38.13 29.36 13.18
N SER A 84 38.62 28.52 12.26
CA SER A 84 40.04 28.15 12.18
C SER A 84 40.74 28.77 10.95
N GLU A 85 41.77 29.59 11.21
CA GLU A 85 42.14 30.64 10.25
C GLU A 85 43.24 30.29 9.22
N THR A 86 44.07 29.22 9.32
CA THR A 86 45.27 29.24 8.42
C THR A 86 46.03 27.96 8.04
N ARG A 87 45.56 26.72 8.24
CA ARG A 87 46.29 25.56 7.63
C ARG A 87 45.52 24.25 7.46
N GLU A 88 44.42 24.05 8.19
CA GLU A 88 43.56 22.86 8.05
C GLU A 88 42.60 22.93 6.84
N GLN A 89 42.60 24.04 6.11
CA GLN A 89 41.60 24.37 5.09
C GLN A 89 41.57 23.40 3.89
N LEU A 90 42.71 22.85 3.47
CA LEU A 90 42.77 21.90 2.34
C LEU A 90 42.21 20.52 2.71
N THR A 91 42.57 20.01 3.89
CA THR A 91 42.06 18.73 4.41
C THR A 91 40.59 18.81 4.81
N SER A 92 40.11 19.96 5.29
CA SER A 92 38.68 20.14 5.57
C SER A 92 37.86 20.19 4.28
N ARG A 93 38.37 20.84 3.23
CA ARG A 93 37.69 20.98 1.93
C ARG A 93 37.45 19.65 1.23
N LEU A 94 38.47 18.79 1.15
CA LEU A 94 38.32 17.42 0.62
C LEU A 94 37.30 16.61 1.44
N GLY A 95 37.30 16.77 2.77
CA GLY A 95 36.35 16.08 3.66
C GLY A 95 34.91 16.59 3.58
N VAL A 96 34.69 17.86 3.20
CA VAL A 96 33.35 18.41 2.92
C VAL A 96 32.85 17.93 1.57
N GLN A 97 33.70 17.93 0.54
CA GLN A 97 33.35 17.44 -0.79
C GLN A 97 32.94 15.96 -0.76
N GLU A 98 33.75 15.09 -0.17
CA GLU A 98 33.44 13.66 -0.06
C GLU A 98 32.10 13.40 0.65
N ARG A 99 31.81 14.18 1.71
CA ARG A 99 30.53 14.08 2.42
C ARG A 99 29.35 14.62 1.60
N ALA A 100 29.55 15.72 0.87
CA ALA A 100 28.52 16.26 -0.02
C ALA A 100 28.19 15.27 -1.15
N GLU A 101 29.19 14.63 -1.74
CA GLU A 101 28.99 13.57 -2.74
C GLU A 101 28.25 12.34 -2.15
N ARG A 102 28.59 11.94 -0.91
CA ARG A 102 27.83 10.91 -0.17
C ARG A 102 26.39 11.33 0.11
N LEU A 103 26.14 12.59 0.47
CA LEU A 103 24.80 13.11 0.67
C LEU A 103 23.99 13.10 -0.63
N ALA A 104 24.59 13.56 -1.74
CA ALA A 104 23.93 13.57 -3.05
C ALA A 104 23.55 12.16 -3.51
N SER A 105 24.48 11.21 -3.45
CA SER A 105 24.21 9.81 -3.82
C SER A 105 23.19 9.14 -2.88
N GLY A 106 23.21 9.49 -1.59
CA GLY A 106 22.21 9.04 -0.63
C GLY A 106 20.80 9.56 -0.95
N PHE A 107 20.68 10.83 -1.33
CA PHE A 107 19.41 11.40 -1.77
C PHE A 107 18.92 10.77 -3.08
N GLU A 108 19.77 10.60 -4.08
CA GLU A 108 19.40 9.94 -5.33
C GLU A 108 18.86 8.51 -5.09
N GLN A 109 19.51 7.75 -4.20
CA GLN A 109 19.03 6.43 -3.81
C GLN A 109 17.68 6.47 -3.09
N ALA A 110 17.46 7.46 -2.22
CA ALA A 110 16.18 7.64 -1.53
C ALA A 110 15.05 8.02 -2.50
N ASP A 111 15.30 8.87 -3.51
CA ASP A 111 14.30 9.19 -4.54
C ASP A 111 13.88 7.95 -5.33
N LEU A 112 14.84 7.10 -5.74
CA LEU A 112 14.55 5.84 -6.42
C LEU A 112 13.66 4.91 -5.58
N TRP A 113 13.87 4.84 -4.27
CA TRP A 113 13.03 4.02 -3.39
C TRP A 113 11.62 4.61 -3.22
N LEU A 114 11.49 5.93 -3.15
CA LEU A 114 10.20 6.61 -3.11
C LEU A 114 9.43 6.42 -4.42
N GLU A 115 10.10 6.45 -5.56
CA GLU A 115 9.49 6.16 -6.87
C GLU A 115 8.91 4.75 -6.94
N LEU A 116 9.71 3.76 -6.55
CA LEU A 116 9.25 2.37 -6.53
C LEU A 116 8.09 2.17 -5.54
N THR A 117 8.11 2.90 -4.42
CA THR A 117 7.02 2.89 -3.44
C THR A 117 5.75 3.48 -4.01
N GLN A 118 5.85 4.62 -4.69
CA GLN A 118 4.73 5.26 -5.40
C GLN A 118 4.11 4.31 -6.44
N SER A 119 4.93 3.63 -7.23
CA SER A 119 4.47 2.63 -8.22
C SER A 119 3.74 1.46 -7.55
N SER A 120 4.25 0.92 -6.44
CA SER A 120 3.57 -0.13 -5.69
C SER A 120 2.22 0.32 -5.13
N VAL A 121 2.13 1.54 -4.58
CA VAL A 121 0.87 2.10 -4.06
C VAL A 121 -0.16 2.26 -5.19
N GLN A 122 0.26 2.73 -6.36
CA GLN A 122 -0.61 2.83 -7.53
C GLN A 122 -1.14 1.47 -7.99
N LEU A 123 -0.32 0.41 -7.96
CA LEU A 123 -0.76 -0.94 -8.28
C LEU A 123 -1.82 -1.46 -7.29
N VAL A 124 -1.62 -1.20 -5.99
CA VAL A 124 -2.62 -1.53 -4.95
C VAL A 124 -3.92 -0.78 -5.19
N GLN A 125 -3.84 0.52 -5.51
CA GLN A 125 -5.01 1.33 -5.81
C GLN A 125 -5.77 0.81 -7.05
N GLN A 126 -5.05 0.44 -8.11
CA GLN A 126 -5.65 -0.15 -9.31
C GLN A 126 -6.32 -1.51 -9.01
N ALA A 127 -5.71 -2.35 -8.16
CA ALA A 127 -6.29 -3.62 -7.75
C ALA A 127 -7.56 -3.44 -6.90
N LEU A 128 -7.56 -2.45 -5.99
CA LEU A 128 -8.74 -2.09 -5.20
C LEU A 128 -9.86 -1.51 -6.08
N ALA A 129 -9.52 -0.65 -7.05
CA ALA A 129 -10.48 -0.11 -8.00
C ALA A 129 -11.08 -1.20 -8.92
N ALA A 130 -10.28 -2.19 -9.33
CA ALA A 130 -10.78 -3.31 -10.14
C ALA A 130 -11.71 -4.25 -9.36
N SER A 131 -11.55 -4.34 -8.03
CA SER A 131 -12.37 -5.20 -7.16
C SER A 131 -13.62 -4.50 -6.61
N SER A 132 -13.74 -3.18 -6.78
CA SER A 132 -14.86 -2.38 -6.25
C SER A 132 -16.13 -2.39 -7.11
N SER A 133 -16.31 -3.37 -8.01
CA SER A 133 -17.45 -3.50 -8.94
C SER A 133 -18.79 -3.83 -8.24
N GLY A 134 -19.19 -3.02 -7.26
CA GLY A 134 -20.42 -3.14 -6.49
C GLY A 134 -20.42 -2.44 -5.13
N VAL A 135 -19.25 -2.07 -4.58
CA VAL A 135 -19.14 -1.38 -3.29
C VAL A 135 -18.15 -0.23 -3.42
N PRO A 136 -18.54 1.02 -3.10
CA PRO A 136 -17.61 2.15 -3.08
C PRO A 136 -16.57 1.92 -1.99
N ILE A 137 -15.37 1.50 -2.38
CA ILE A 137 -14.20 1.44 -1.50
C ILE A 137 -13.64 2.87 -1.41
N GLN A 138 -13.43 3.37 -0.18
CA GLN A 138 -12.81 4.68 0.02
C GLN A 138 -11.35 4.61 -0.45
N THR A 139 -11.00 5.36 -1.50
CA THR A 139 -9.61 5.45 -2.01
C THR A 139 -8.82 6.60 -1.38
N ASP A 140 -9.49 7.47 -0.64
CA ASP A 140 -8.93 8.61 0.10
C ASP A 140 -7.58 8.33 0.81
N PRO A 141 -7.39 7.24 1.56
CA PRO A 141 -6.11 7.00 2.24
C PRO A 141 -4.95 6.73 1.27
N ALA A 142 -5.21 6.04 0.16
CA ALA A 142 -4.19 5.78 -0.87
C ALA A 142 -3.86 7.06 -1.65
N ASP A 143 -4.86 7.88 -1.96
CA ASP A 143 -4.67 9.17 -2.63
C ASP A 143 -3.81 10.12 -1.80
N ARG A 144 -4.07 10.23 -0.49
CA ARG A 144 -3.24 11.01 0.43
C ARG A 144 -1.81 10.48 0.52
N LEU A 145 -1.63 9.16 0.53
CA LEU A 145 -0.30 8.55 0.56
C LEU A 145 0.51 8.88 -0.71
N LEU A 146 -0.13 8.88 -1.87
CA LEU A 146 0.50 9.28 -3.14
C LEU A 146 0.87 10.77 -3.15
N GLU A 147 0.02 11.63 -2.61
CA GLU A 147 0.31 13.05 -2.47
C GLU A 147 1.50 13.30 -1.52
N ASP A 148 1.53 12.61 -0.37
CA ASP A 148 2.64 12.70 0.59
C ASP A 148 3.96 12.22 -0.02
N LEU A 149 3.93 11.11 -0.78
CA LEU A 149 5.10 10.59 -1.52
C LEU A 149 5.59 11.57 -2.58
N ALA A 150 4.68 12.15 -3.37
CA ALA A 150 5.04 13.14 -4.40
C ALA A 150 5.67 14.39 -3.76
N SER A 151 5.11 14.86 -2.66
CA SER A 151 5.65 16.00 -1.89
C SER A 151 7.03 15.70 -1.31
N LEU A 152 7.25 14.49 -0.78
CA LEU A 152 8.55 14.02 -0.29
C LEU A 152 9.60 14.00 -1.41
N ARG A 153 9.28 13.43 -2.57
CA ARG A 153 10.18 13.40 -3.74
C ARG A 153 10.58 14.80 -4.17
N GLN A 154 9.63 15.74 -4.19
CA GLN A 154 9.93 17.14 -4.51
C GLN A 154 10.93 17.76 -3.53
N GLN A 155 10.76 17.55 -2.21
CA GLN A 155 11.71 18.03 -1.20
C GLN A 155 13.09 17.40 -1.35
N LEU A 156 13.13 16.11 -1.69
CA LEU A 156 14.36 15.35 -1.83
C LEU A 156 15.15 15.78 -3.09
N ALA A 157 14.44 16.08 -4.19
CA ALA A 157 15.02 16.68 -5.38
C ALA A 157 15.58 18.09 -5.11
N GLU A 158 14.91 18.90 -4.27
CA GLU A 158 15.39 20.22 -3.89
C GLU A 158 16.63 20.16 -2.97
N ALA A 159 16.65 19.21 -2.03
CA ALA A 159 17.83 18.93 -1.21
C ALA A 159 19.02 18.48 -2.07
N THR A 160 18.78 17.58 -3.03
CA THR A 160 19.80 17.11 -3.99
C THR A 160 20.39 18.27 -4.79
N LYS A 161 19.55 19.17 -5.32
CA LYS A 161 20.01 20.38 -6.03
C LYS A 161 20.84 21.32 -5.15
N SER A 162 20.53 21.37 -3.85
CA SER A 162 21.27 22.19 -2.89
C SER A 162 22.64 21.60 -2.58
N VAL A 163 22.74 20.27 -2.42
CA VAL A 163 24.00 19.57 -2.24
C VAL A 163 24.88 19.63 -3.49
N ASN A 164 24.30 19.45 -4.69
CA ASN A 164 25.07 19.54 -5.94
C ASN A 164 25.69 20.93 -6.13
N ARG A 165 25.02 22.00 -5.69
CA ARG A 165 25.60 23.34 -5.66
C ARG A 165 26.81 23.45 -4.74
N ILE A 166 26.81 22.78 -3.58
CA ILE A 166 27.97 22.72 -2.68
C ILE A 166 29.14 22.00 -3.38
N VAL A 167 28.87 20.89 -4.06
CA VAL A 167 29.89 20.12 -4.80
C VAL A 167 30.50 20.96 -5.93
N GLU A 168 29.65 21.61 -6.75
CA GLU A 168 30.07 22.49 -7.85
C GLU A 168 30.97 23.62 -7.35
N TRP A 169 30.56 24.34 -6.29
CA TRP A 169 31.37 25.40 -5.69
C TRP A 169 32.69 24.91 -5.09
N SER A 170 32.74 23.68 -4.58
CA SER A 170 33.98 23.09 -4.09
C SER A 170 34.97 22.83 -5.22
N SER A 171 34.47 22.52 -6.43
CA SER A 171 35.28 22.21 -7.61
C SER A 171 35.78 23.44 -8.39
N GLU A 172 35.07 24.58 -8.34
CA GLU A 172 35.40 25.77 -9.12
C GLU A 172 36.53 26.65 -8.52
N GLY A 173 36.99 26.38 -7.29
CA GLY A 173 37.84 27.32 -6.55
C GLY A 173 39.32 26.94 -6.46
N ASP A 174 40.10 27.28 -7.49
CA ASP A 174 41.57 27.40 -7.45
C ASP A 174 42.04 28.87 -7.24
N ASP A 175 41.10 29.84 -7.23
CA ASP A 175 41.41 31.25 -6.96
C ASP A 175 41.44 31.55 -5.44
N ASP A 176 42.58 32.04 -4.97
CA ASP A 176 43.03 32.20 -3.58
C ASP A 176 42.17 33.16 -2.71
N GLU A 177 41.14 33.81 -3.26
CA GLU A 177 40.17 34.61 -2.50
C GLU A 177 38.89 33.82 -2.24
N LEU A 178 38.98 32.84 -1.33
CA LEU A 178 37.83 32.29 -0.62
C LEU A 178 37.24 33.39 0.28
N ASN A 179 36.45 34.28 -0.32
CA ASN A 179 35.74 35.33 0.37
C ASN A 179 34.86 34.74 1.48
N GLU A 180 34.93 35.32 2.68
CA GLU A 180 34.14 34.97 3.88
C GLU A 180 32.62 34.86 3.58
N ALA A 181 32.14 35.62 2.59
CA ALA A 181 30.79 35.55 2.05
C ALA A 181 30.41 34.16 1.47
N ARG A 182 31.34 33.47 0.79
CA ARG A 182 31.11 32.12 0.25
C ARG A 182 31.02 31.08 1.35
N LEU A 183 31.85 31.17 2.38
CA LEU A 183 31.80 30.28 3.54
C LEU A 183 30.47 30.42 4.30
N ASN A 184 30.03 31.66 4.53
CA ASN A 184 28.71 31.91 5.13
C ASN A 184 27.57 31.36 4.26
N HIS A 185 27.69 31.41 2.93
CA HIS A 185 26.69 30.83 2.04
C HIS A 185 26.66 29.30 2.12
N VAL A 186 27.82 28.63 2.13
CA VAL A 186 27.92 27.16 2.29
C VAL A 186 27.33 26.72 3.63
N ALA A 187 27.64 27.44 4.73
CA ALA A 187 27.06 27.17 6.04
C ALA A 187 25.53 27.28 6.00
N GLN A 188 25.00 28.33 5.37
CA GLN A 188 23.56 28.52 5.23
C GLN A 188 22.89 27.39 4.41
N VAL A 189 23.54 26.91 3.34
CA VAL A 189 23.03 25.79 2.55
C VAL A 189 23.07 24.49 3.36
N ALA A 190 24.14 24.23 4.12
CA ALA A 190 24.25 23.05 4.99
C ALA A 190 23.13 23.00 6.04
N VAL A 191 22.86 24.12 6.73
CA VAL A 191 21.74 24.23 7.69
C VAL A 191 20.40 23.96 7.00
N ARG A 192 20.19 24.48 5.78
CA ARG A 192 18.98 24.21 5.01
C ARG A 192 18.84 22.73 4.64
N VAL A 193 19.93 22.09 4.21
CA VAL A 193 19.94 20.65 3.91
C VAL A 193 19.60 19.84 5.16
N LEU A 194 20.17 20.18 6.32
CA LEU A 194 19.84 19.50 7.57
C LEU A 194 18.35 19.65 7.93
N ALA A 195 17.80 20.86 7.80
CA ALA A 195 16.37 21.10 8.03
C ALA A 195 15.50 20.28 7.06
N SER A 196 15.88 20.19 5.78
CA SER A 196 15.19 19.34 4.79
C SER A 196 15.28 17.86 5.15
N VAL A 197 16.44 17.36 5.58
CA VAL A 197 16.60 15.96 6.02
C VAL A 197 15.71 15.65 7.21
N SER A 198 15.66 16.54 8.21
CA SER A 198 14.80 16.39 9.38
C SER A 198 13.30 16.39 9.01
N SER A 199 12.90 17.26 8.08
CA SER A 199 11.54 17.26 7.51
C SER A 199 11.22 15.94 6.82
N ILE A 200 12.14 15.44 5.97
CA ILE A 200 12.00 14.16 5.26
C ILE A 200 11.87 13.00 6.26
N ASP A 201 12.70 12.97 7.29
CA ASP A 201 12.70 11.95 8.36
C ASP A 201 11.32 11.86 9.04
N SER A 202 10.79 12.98 9.51
CA SER A 202 9.46 13.04 10.15
C SER A 202 8.32 12.61 9.22
N ARG A 203 8.43 12.90 7.93
CA ARG A 203 7.44 12.51 6.92
C ARG A 203 7.52 11.02 6.61
N ILE A 204 8.72 10.44 6.55
CA ILE A 204 8.90 9.00 6.37
C ILE A 204 8.34 8.23 7.56
N GLU A 205 8.54 8.73 8.78
CA GLU A 205 7.95 8.15 10.00
C GLU A 205 6.42 8.13 9.92
N ASN A 206 5.80 9.26 9.58
CA ASN A 206 4.34 9.36 9.38
C ASN A 206 3.84 8.43 8.25
N LEU A 207 4.60 8.28 7.16
CA LEU A 207 4.27 7.29 6.12
C LEU A 207 4.28 5.86 6.68
N GLY A 208 5.25 5.54 7.53
CA GLY A 208 5.32 4.23 8.21
C GLY A 208 4.10 3.95 9.10
N GLU A 209 3.65 4.96 9.86
CA GLU A 209 2.44 4.87 10.68
C GLU A 209 1.19 4.66 9.81
N ARG A 210 1.02 5.46 8.75
CA ARG A 210 -0.11 5.33 7.82
C ARG A 210 -0.13 4.00 7.08
N LEU A 211 1.02 3.47 6.69
CA LEU A 211 1.11 2.14 6.08
C LEU A 211 0.66 1.05 7.05
N THR A 212 0.97 1.21 8.34
CA THR A 212 0.53 0.29 9.39
C THR A 212 -0.98 0.37 9.60
N GLU A 213 -1.55 1.59 9.57
CA GLU A 213 -3.00 1.80 9.63
C GLU A 213 -3.72 1.18 8.43
N ILE A 214 -3.24 1.42 7.20
CA ILE A 214 -3.79 0.83 5.97
C ILE A 214 -3.71 -0.71 6.02
N GLN A 215 -2.61 -1.26 6.54
CA GLN A 215 -2.47 -2.71 6.70
C GLN A 215 -3.50 -3.28 7.68
N ALA A 216 -3.72 -2.60 8.80
CA ALA A 216 -4.74 -2.99 9.78
C ALA A 216 -6.16 -2.89 9.20
N GLU A 217 -6.47 -1.80 8.49
CA GLU A 217 -7.75 -1.59 7.84
C GLU A 217 -8.01 -2.67 6.78
N THR A 218 -7.03 -2.95 5.92
CA THR A 218 -7.09 -4.01 4.90
C THR A 218 -7.38 -5.37 5.53
N GLY A 219 -6.73 -5.69 6.66
CA GLY A 219 -7.00 -6.90 7.42
C GLY A 219 -8.44 -6.99 7.94
N SER A 220 -8.98 -5.87 8.43
CA SER A 220 -10.37 -5.80 8.90
C SER A 220 -11.38 -5.94 7.75
N VAL A 221 -11.11 -5.32 6.60
CA VAL A 221 -11.95 -5.40 5.39
C VAL A 221 -11.95 -6.82 4.84
N LYS A 222 -10.80 -7.50 4.82
CA LYS A 222 -10.68 -8.91 4.45
C LYS A 222 -11.56 -9.80 5.34
N ALA A 223 -11.44 -9.65 6.66
CA ALA A 223 -12.21 -10.44 7.62
C ALA A 223 -13.72 -10.23 7.46
N ASN A 224 -14.14 -8.97 7.31
CA ASN A 224 -15.55 -8.62 7.09
C ASN A 224 -16.07 -9.13 5.76
N SER A 225 -15.29 -9.04 4.67
CA SER A 225 -15.67 -9.53 3.35
C SER A 225 -15.92 -11.04 3.36
N LEU A 226 -14.98 -11.82 3.94
CA LEU A 226 -15.13 -13.27 4.07
C LEU A 226 -16.34 -13.65 4.93
N TRP A 227 -16.59 -12.90 6.00
CA TRP A 227 -17.77 -13.10 6.84
C TRP A 227 -19.07 -12.85 6.06
N TRP A 228 -19.17 -11.76 5.31
CA TRP A 228 -20.33 -11.44 4.49
C TRP A 228 -20.59 -12.45 3.37
N ILE A 229 -19.53 -12.93 2.69
CA ILE A 229 -19.64 -13.98 1.67
C ILE A 229 -20.24 -15.25 2.31
N ARG A 230 -19.75 -15.63 3.49
CA ARG A 230 -20.24 -16.81 4.21
C ARG A 230 -21.69 -16.64 4.68
N MET A 231 -22.06 -15.48 5.22
CA MET A 231 -23.43 -15.21 5.67
C MET A 231 -24.41 -15.23 4.49
N THR A 232 -24.03 -14.65 3.34
CA THR A 232 -24.81 -14.70 2.11
C THR A 232 -25.00 -16.14 1.63
N ALA A 233 -23.93 -16.94 1.59
CA ALA A 233 -23.99 -18.34 1.19
C ALA A 233 -24.94 -19.17 2.08
N ILE A 234 -24.87 -18.97 3.41
CA ILE A 234 -25.76 -19.62 4.37
C ILE A 234 -27.22 -19.18 4.13
N GLY A 235 -27.46 -17.88 3.96
CA GLY A 235 -28.80 -17.34 3.70
C GLY A 235 -29.44 -17.92 2.45
N ILE A 236 -28.71 -17.97 1.34
CA ILE A 236 -29.21 -18.57 0.09
C ILE A 236 -29.44 -20.08 0.28
N THR A 237 -28.53 -20.79 0.96
CA THR A 237 -28.71 -22.23 1.23
C THR A 237 -29.98 -22.50 2.06
N LEU A 238 -30.24 -21.70 3.10
CA LEU A 238 -31.46 -21.81 3.91
C LEU A 238 -32.71 -21.56 3.07
N LEU A 239 -32.69 -20.57 2.18
CA LEU A 239 -33.80 -20.29 1.26
C LEU A 239 -34.03 -21.47 0.30
N VAL A 240 -32.97 -22.08 -0.24
CA VAL A 240 -33.09 -23.25 -1.11
C VAL A 240 -33.61 -24.46 -0.34
N CYS A 241 -33.15 -24.70 0.89
CA CYS A 241 -33.69 -25.74 1.77
C CYS A 241 -35.18 -25.55 2.06
N TRP A 242 -35.61 -24.30 2.28
CA TRP A 242 -37.02 -23.95 2.46
C TRP A 242 -37.84 -24.30 1.21
N LEU A 243 -37.36 -23.95 0.02
CA LEU A 243 -38.01 -24.31 -1.24
C LEU A 243 -38.06 -25.83 -1.44
N ALA A 244 -36.97 -26.53 -1.13
CA ALA A 244 -36.90 -28.00 -1.20
C ALA A 244 -37.92 -28.67 -0.26
N ALA A 245 -38.11 -28.13 0.95
CA ALA A 245 -39.15 -28.61 1.88
C ALA A 245 -40.56 -28.43 1.29
N GLY A 246 -40.82 -27.30 0.62
CA GLY A 246 -42.07 -27.07 -0.11
C GLY A 246 -42.31 -28.09 -1.24
N GLN A 247 -41.29 -28.38 -2.05
CA GLN A 247 -41.36 -29.40 -3.10
C GLN A 247 -41.55 -30.81 -2.50
N GLY A 248 -40.90 -31.11 -1.38
CA GLY A 248 -41.09 -32.36 -0.64
C GLY A 248 -42.53 -32.55 -0.15
N ALA A 249 -43.16 -31.50 0.38
CA ALA A 249 -44.55 -31.53 0.80
C ALA A 249 -45.51 -31.81 -0.38
N LEU A 250 -45.25 -31.19 -1.55
CA LEU A 250 -46.01 -31.45 -2.78
C LEU A 250 -45.86 -32.92 -3.25
N CYS A 251 -44.66 -33.49 -3.18
CA CYS A 251 -44.43 -34.90 -3.48
C CYS A 251 -45.25 -35.82 -2.56
N VAL A 252 -45.28 -35.55 -1.25
CA VAL A 252 -46.03 -36.36 -0.28
C VAL A 252 -47.54 -36.28 -0.55
N LEU A 253 -48.06 -35.09 -0.86
CA LEU A 253 -49.47 -34.92 -1.23
C LEU A 253 -49.83 -35.65 -2.53
N GLY A 254 -48.98 -35.54 -3.55
CA GLY A 254 -49.14 -36.26 -4.82
C GLY A 254 -49.14 -37.78 -4.64
N TRP A 255 -48.23 -38.31 -3.81
CA TRP A 255 -48.13 -39.73 -3.51
C TRP A 255 -49.37 -40.27 -2.79
N LYS A 256 -49.85 -39.54 -1.76
CA LYS A 256 -51.07 -39.91 -1.02
C LYS A 256 -52.30 -39.96 -1.92
N GLY A 257 -52.42 -39.05 -2.88
CA GLY A 257 -53.55 -39.05 -3.82
C GLY A 257 -53.48 -40.14 -4.90
N LEU A 258 -52.30 -40.70 -5.18
CA LEU A 258 -52.11 -41.88 -6.02
C LEU A 258 -52.52 -43.18 -5.32
N HIS A 259 -52.39 -43.23 -3.99
CA HIS A 259 -52.78 -44.35 -3.14
C HIS A 259 -53.86 -43.96 -2.11
N PRO A 260 -55.08 -43.62 -2.56
CA PRO A 260 -56.19 -43.41 -1.63
C PRO A 260 -56.46 -44.76 -0.94
N ARG A 261 -56.25 -44.80 0.38
CA ARG A 261 -56.73 -45.91 1.22
C ARG A 261 -58.24 -45.89 1.30
#